data_AF-A0A957LHB8-F1
#
_entry.id   AF-A0A957LHB8-F1
#
_cell.length_a   1.000
_cell.length_b   1.000
_cell.length_c   1.000
_cell.angle_alpha   90.00
_cell.angle_beta   90.00
_cell.angle_gamma   90.00
#
_symmetry.space_group_name_H-M   'P 1'
#
loop_
_entity.id
_entity.type
_entity.pdbx_description
1 polymer ?
#
loop_
_entity_poly.entity_id
_entity_poly.type
_entity_poly.pdbx_seq_one_letter_code
_entity_poly.pdbx_strand_id
1 'polypeptide(L)' 'MSTKTIIAAFYKFFDFDDYAEQKEPLETFCKAHDVFGTILVAHEGVNGTIAGPRAGIDAVLAYLRSDARMADL' A
#
# COMPACT_ATOMS: atom_id res chain seq x y z
N MET A 1 -26.69 3.39 7.85
CA MET A 1 -25.99 4.15 6.79
C MET A 1 -25.00 3.20 6.13
N SER A 2 -24.97 3.11 4.79
CA SER A 2 -23.93 2.34 4.10
C SER A 2 -22.60 3.08 4.26
N THR A 3 -21.61 2.44 4.88
CA THR A 3 -20.25 2.95 4.97
C THR A 3 -19.60 2.91 3.58
N LYS A 4 -19.10 4.06 3.11
CA LYS A 4 -18.45 4.16 1.80
C LYS A 4 -17.06 3.55 1.85
N THR A 5 -16.88 2.42 1.16
CA THR A 5 -15.58 1.78 0.95
C THR A 5 -14.85 2.44 -0.22
N ILE A 6 -13.57 2.75 -0.03
CA ILE A 6 -12.69 3.19 -1.10
C ILE A 6 -11.91 1.98 -1.60
N ILE A 7 -11.77 1.86 -2.91
CA ILE A 7 -10.90 0.89 -3.57
C ILE A 7 -9.80 1.68 -4.26
N ALA A 8 -8.54 1.32 -4.00
CA ALA A 8 -7.38 1.87 -4.68
C ALA A 8 -6.65 0.76 -5.41
N ALA A 9 -6.32 1.00 -6.68
CA ALA A 9 -5.46 0.16 -7.49
C ALA A 9 -4.23 0.98 -7.91
N PHE A 10 -3.05 0.42 -7.75
CA PHE A 10 -1.79 1.12 -8.01
C PHE A 10 -0.68 0.15 -8.41
N TYR A 11 0.32 0.66 -9.12
CA TYR A 11 1.56 -0.06 -9.39
C TYR A 11 2.71 0.94 -9.57
N LYS A 12 3.93 0.50 -9.30
CA LYS A 12 5.14 1.24 -9.65
C LYS A 12 6.30 0.27 -9.85
N PHE A 13 7.01 0.43 -10.97
CA PHE A 13 8.25 -0.31 -11.25
C PHE A 13 9.47 0.49 -10.80
N PHE A 14 10.34 -0.14 -10.02
CA PHE A 14 11.62 0.41 -9.54
C PHE A 14 12.47 -0.71 -8.93
N ASP A 15 13.78 -0.50 -8.80
CA ASP A 15 14.66 -1.44 -8.11
C ASP A 15 14.40 -1.41 -6.59
N PHE A 16 13.91 -2.54 -6.08
CA PHE A 16 13.48 -2.69 -4.70
C PHE A 16 14.34 -3.73 -3.96
N ASP A 17 15.61 -3.42 -3.74
CA ASP A 17 16.58 -4.38 -3.18
C ASP A 17 16.19 -4.93 -1.80
N ASP A 18 15.54 -4.11 -0.98
CA ASP A 18 15.09 -4.42 0.39
C ASP A 18 13.63 -4.92 0.46
N TYR A 19 13.02 -5.30 -0.68
CA TYR A 19 11.59 -5.62 -0.77
C TYR A 19 11.10 -6.67 0.26
N ALA A 20 11.95 -7.65 0.59
CA ALA A 20 11.60 -8.74 1.49
C ALA A 20 11.35 -8.26 2.93
N GLU A 21 12.07 -7.23 3.37
CA GLU A 21 11.96 -6.65 4.71
C GLU A 21 10.70 -5.76 4.84
N GLN A 22 10.16 -5.29 3.70
CA GLN A 22 9.05 -4.33 3.66
C GLN A 22 7.68 -4.98 3.75
N LYS A 23 7.58 -6.30 3.52
CA LYS A 23 6.31 -7.02 3.51
C LYS A 23 5.58 -6.97 4.86
N GLU A 24 6.27 -7.35 5.94
CA GLU A 24 5.66 -7.43 7.27
C GLU A 24 5.27 -6.06 7.86
N PRO A 25 6.13 -5.01 7.75
CA PRO A 25 5.74 -3.65 8.13
C PRO A 25 4.52 -3.14 7.36
N LEU A 26 4.49 -3.33 6.04
CA LEU A 26 3.37 -2.88 5.20
C LEU A 26 2.07 -3.62 5.52
N GLU A 27 2.11 -4.94 5.72
CA GLU A 27 0.95 -5.72 6.11
C GLU A 27 0.40 -5.28 7.47
N THR A 28 1.30 -5.05 8.44
CA THR A 28 0.95 -4.57 9.78
C THR A 28 0.30 -3.19 9.71
N PHE A 29 0.86 -2.29 8.91
CA PHE A 29 0.33 -0.94 8.71
C PHE A 29 -1.07 -0.97 8.08
N CYS A 30 -1.27 -1.77 7.02
CA CYS A 30 -2.60 -1.94 6.41
C CYS A 30 -3.65 -2.44 7.42
N LYS A 31 -3.32 -3.46 8.22
CA LYS A 31 -4.22 -4.00 9.26
C LYS A 31 -4.57 -2.97 10.33
N ALA A 32 -3.59 -2.18 10.78
CA ALA A 32 -3.80 -1.12 11.77
C ALA A 32 -4.73 0.01 11.27
N HIS A 33 -4.90 0.13 9.95
CA HIS A 33 -5.71 1.16 9.29
C HIS A 33 -7.00 0.62 8.65
N ASP A 34 -7.43 -0.60 9.01
CA ASP A 34 -8.61 -1.29 8.46
C ASP A 34 -8.61 -1.39 6.92
N VAL A 35 -7.42 -1.60 6.34
CA VAL A 35 -7.22 -1.77 4.89
C VAL A 35 -6.95 -3.24 4.56
N PHE A 36 -7.72 -3.77 3.61
CA PHE A 36 -7.66 -5.15 3.17
C PHE A 36 -7.44 -5.24 1.66
N GLY A 37 -6.91 -6.36 1.18
CA GLY A 37 -6.63 -6.60 -0.22
C GLY A 37 -5.25 -7.21 -0.41
N THR A 38 -4.68 -7.05 -1.60
CA THR A 38 -3.38 -7.63 -1.95
C THR A 38 -2.45 -6.53 -2.41
N ILE A 39 -1.24 -6.51 -1.86
CA ILE A 39 -0.11 -5.76 -2.40
C ILE A 39 0.99 -6.79 -2.68
N LEU A 40 1.36 -6.90 -3.95
CA LEU A 40 2.53 -7.63 -4.40
C LEU A 40 3.74 -6.71 -4.20
N VAL A 41 4.74 -7.24 -3.51
CA VAL A 41 6.02 -6.59 -3.27
C VAL A 41 7.09 -7.52 -3.85
N ALA A 42 7.82 -7.03 -4.84
CA ALA A 42 8.84 -7.79 -5.56
C ALA A 42 10.06 -6.90 -5.82
N HIS A 43 11.17 -7.51 -6.20
CA HIS A 43 12.39 -6.78 -6.57
C HIS A 43 12.15 -5.70 -7.64
N GLU A 44 11.20 -5.91 -8.56
CA GLU A 44 10.87 -4.96 -9.63
C GLU A 44 9.88 -3.86 -9.21
N GLY A 45 9.43 -3.83 -7.96
CA GLY A 45 8.57 -2.79 -7.41
C GLY A 45 7.31 -3.33 -6.72
N VAL A 46 6.20 -2.60 -6.85
CA VAL A 46 4.93 -2.91 -6.18
C VAL A 46 3.73 -2.88 -7.11
N ASN A 47 2.73 -3.71 -6.82
CA ASN A 47 1.41 -3.67 -7.47
C ASN A 47 0.35 -4.04 -6.44
N GLY A 48 -0.68 -3.22 -6.28
CA GLY A 48 -1.69 -3.43 -5.25
C GLY A 48 -3.10 -3.11 -5.69
N THR A 49 -4.05 -3.86 -5.15
CA THR A 49 -5.47 -3.50 -5.08
C THR A 49 -5.94 -3.69 -3.64
N ILE A 50 -6.31 -2.58 -3.00
CA ILE A 50 -6.70 -2.52 -1.59
C ILE A 50 -8.02 -1.78 -1.42
N ALA A 51 -8.75 -2.11 -0.36
CA ALA A 51 -10.02 -1.54 -0.01
C ALA A 51 -10.11 -1.25 1.49
N GLY A 52 -10.76 -0.16 1.85
CA GLY A 52 -10.90 0.26 3.25
C GLY A 52 -11.62 1.60 3.40
N PRO A 53 -11.64 2.17 4.62
CA PRO A 53 -12.13 3.53 4.84
C PRO A 53 -11.21 4.53 4.12
N ARG A 54 -11.76 5.69 3.71
CA ARG A 54 -10.98 6.77 3.06
C ARG A 54 -9.71 7.11 3.83
N ALA A 55 -9.84 7.33 5.15
CA ALA A 55 -8.69 7.66 6.00
C ALA A 55 -7.63 6.53 6.02
N GLY A 56 -8.05 5.26 5.99
CA GLY A 56 -7.14 4.12 5.95
C GLY A 56 -6.39 4.02 4.62
N ILE A 57 -7.10 4.18 3.50
CA ILE A 57 -6.48 4.21 2.17
C ILE A 57 -5.48 5.37 2.04
N ASP A 58 -5.87 6.57 2.50
CA ASP A 58 -4.99 7.74 2.43
C ASP A 58 -3.73 7.54 3.29
N ALA A 59 -3.87 6.92 4.48
CA ALA A 59 -2.73 6.59 5.35
C ALA A 59 -1.78 5.58 4.69
N VAL A 60 -2.31 4.50 4.09
CA VAL A 60 -1.48 3.48 3.41
C VAL A 60 -0.76 4.08 2.20
N LEU A 61 -1.43 4.91 1.39
CA LEU A 61 -0.78 5.60 0.27
C LEU A 61 0.29 6.58 0.75
N ALA A 62 0.06 7.30 1.86
CA ALA A 62 1.06 8.18 2.45
C ALA A 62 2.27 7.39 2.99
N TYR A 63 2.05 6.23 3.61
CA TYR A 63 3.12 5.33 4.04
C TYR A 63 3.97 4.87 2.86
N LEU A 64 3.35 4.41 1.78
CA LEU A 64 4.07 4.03 0.55
C LEU A 64 4.85 5.21 -0.03
N ARG A 65 4.24 6.39 -0.13
CA ARG A 65 4.88 7.63 -0.65
C ARG A 65 5.98 8.18 0.24
N SER A 66 6.12 7.71 1.48
CA SER A 66 7.22 8.12 2.37
C SER A 66 8.57 7.57 1.92
N ASP A 67 8.56 6.48 1.16
CA ASP A 67 9.72 6.03 0.41
C ASP A 67 9.87 6.90 -0.84
N ALA A 68 11.04 7.53 -1.01
CA ALA A 68 11.32 8.41 -2.14
C ALA A 68 11.16 7.70 -3.49
N ARG A 69 11.38 6.38 -3.54
CA ARG A 69 11.16 5.55 -4.73
C ARG A 69 9.69 5.45 -5.10
N MET A 70 8.76 5.80 -4.21
CA MET A 70 7.31 5.66 -4.34
C MET A 70 6.55 6.98 -4.14
N ALA A 71 7.23 8.13 -4.10
CA ALA A 71 6.63 9.44 -3.77
C ALA A 71 5.50 9.92 -4.70
N ASP A 72 5.42 9.39 -5.92
CA ASP A 72 4.45 9.74 -6.99
C ASP A 72 3.38 8.67 -7.25
N LEU A 73 3.33 7.62 -6.41
CA LEU A 73 2.14 6.75 -6.30
C LEU A 73 0.89 7.59 -5.98
#